data_AF-Q5DEE2-F1
#
_entry.id   AF-Q5DEE2-F1
#
_cell.length_a   1.000
_cell.length_b   1.000
_cell.length_c   1.000
_cell.angle_alpha   90.00
_cell.angle_beta   90.00
_cell.angle_gamma   90.00
#
_symmetry.space_group_name_H-M   'P 1'
#
loop_
_entity.id
_entity.type
_entity.pdbx_description
1 polymer ?
#
loop_
_entity_poly.entity_id
_entity_poly.type
_entity_poly.pdbx_seq_one_letter_code
_entity_poly.pdbx_strand_id
1 'polypeptide(L)'
;MALSPVMCGYGSRLTSSVNNNVGNLSHQMNRLLINENSEYDRIRFKIPLVNYNFIGTGDLFAALTLARLESKIENENGERLPKYSFKDALQSVLSTMQAVILRTLKMSENDALNISNVARIELKIIQSIDDIRNPIVGDYVEEM
;
A
#
# COMPACT_ATOMS: atom_id res chain seq x y z
N MET A 1 -17.85 -6.81 23.27
CA MET A 1 -17.43 -6.64 21.86
C MET A 1 -15.98 -7.10 21.79
N ALA A 2 -15.69 -8.25 21.18
CA ALA A 2 -14.30 -8.68 21.00
C ALA A 2 -13.68 -7.82 19.89
N LEU A 3 -12.55 -7.17 20.16
CA LEU A 3 -11.79 -6.44 19.15
C LEU A 3 -11.37 -7.43 18.06
N SER A 4 -11.74 -7.17 16.81
CA SER A 4 -11.23 -7.95 15.68
C SER A 4 -9.69 -7.89 15.69
N PRO A 5 -8.98 -9.00 15.48
CA PRO A 5 -7.53 -8.99 15.45
C PRO A 5 -7.02 -8.02 14.38
N VAL A 6 -5.97 -7.28 14.71
CA VAL A 6 -5.32 -6.31 13.81
C VAL A 6 -3.96 -6.87 13.41
N MET A 7 -3.68 -6.89 12.11
CA MET A 7 -2.37 -7.19 11.57
C MET A 7 -1.55 -5.91 11.51
N CYS A 8 -0.35 -5.94 12.10
CA CYS A 8 0.60 -4.83 12.03
C CYS A 8 1.68 -5.11 10.98
N GLY A 9 2.05 -4.09 10.22
CA GLY A 9 3.14 -4.13 9.26
C GLY A 9 3.94 -2.82 9.26
N TYR A 10 5.03 -2.79 8.51
CA TYR A 10 5.92 -1.63 8.47
C TYR A 10 6.37 -1.36 7.03
N GLY A 11 6.56 -0.09 6.70
CA GLY A 11 7.13 0.36 5.44
C GLY A 11 8.11 1.50 5.66
N SER A 12 9.14 1.57 4.82
CA SER A 12 10.06 2.70 4.80
C SER A 12 10.43 3.09 3.38
N ARG A 13 10.65 4.38 3.16
CA ARG A 13 11.12 4.94 1.90
C ARG A 13 12.22 5.95 2.17
N LEU A 14 13.35 5.84 1.48
CA LEU A 14 14.43 6.82 1.56
C LEU A 14 13.97 8.13 0.91
N THR A 15 14.11 9.26 1.62
CA THR A 15 13.67 10.59 1.13
C THR A 15 14.81 11.44 0.58
N SER A 16 16.05 11.17 0.98
CA SER A 16 17.23 11.89 0.50
C SER A 16 18.36 10.94 0.10
N SER A 17 18.81 11.06 -1.15
CA SER A 17 20.14 10.59 -1.54
C SER A 17 21.10 11.75 -1.26
N VAL A 18 21.96 11.62 -0.25
CA VAL A 18 23.07 12.56 -0.06
C VAL A 18 23.85 12.63 -1.38
N ASN A 19 24.04 13.84 -1.92
CA ASN A 19 24.92 14.09 -3.05
C ASN A 19 26.33 13.67 -2.66
N ASN A 20 26.71 12.45 -3.02
CA ASN A 20 28.10 12.02 -2.90
C ASN A 20 28.86 12.67 -4.05
N ASN A 21 29.54 13.78 -3.77
CA ASN A 21 30.67 14.21 -4.58
C ASN A 21 31.74 13.11 -4.49
N VAL A 22 31.66 12.12 -5.39
CA VAL A 22 32.64 11.03 -5.48
C VAL A 22 33.91 11.58 -6.13
N GLY A 23 34.71 12.27 -5.33
CA GLY A 23 36.11 12.53 -5.58
C GLY A 23 36.95 11.81 -4.54
N ASN A 24 37.54 10.67 -4.94
CA ASN A 24 38.61 9.95 -4.25
C ASN A 24 38.35 9.45 -2.81
N LEU A 25 38.12 8.15 -2.64
CA LEU A 25 39.13 7.25 -2.04
C LEU A 25 38.64 5.80 -2.08
N SER A 26 39.33 5.01 -2.90
CA SER A 26 39.31 3.55 -2.85
C SER A 26 39.98 3.05 -1.56
N HIS A 27 39.46 1.94 -1.05
CA HIS A 27 40.00 1.08 0.02
C HIS A 27 39.83 1.56 1.48
N GLN A 28 39.20 0.65 2.23
CA GLN A 28 39.04 0.58 3.69
C GLN A 28 37.77 1.21 4.28
N MET A 29 37.16 0.47 5.21
CA MET A 29 36.01 0.76 6.07
C MET A 29 34.64 0.29 5.55
N ASN A 30 34.14 -0.87 6.01
CA ASN A 30 33.55 -1.16 7.33
C ASN A 30 32.02 -1.06 7.27
N ARG A 31 31.35 -2.09 7.80
CA ARG A 31 30.08 -1.96 8.55
C ARG A 31 30.03 -0.56 9.18
N LEU A 32 29.11 0.31 8.74
CA LEU A 32 28.78 1.68 9.19
C LEU A 32 28.70 2.67 8.00
N LEU A 33 27.91 2.33 6.98
CA LEU A 33 27.29 3.34 6.11
C LEU A 33 25.76 3.24 6.23
N ILE A 34 25.27 3.10 7.46
CA ILE A 34 24.05 3.83 7.80
C ILE A 34 24.56 5.25 7.93
N ASN A 35 24.49 6.01 6.84
CA ASN A 35 24.70 7.44 6.90
C ASN A 35 23.68 7.93 7.94
N GLU A 36 24.13 8.42 9.10
CA GLU A 36 23.25 8.90 10.18
C GLU A 36 22.35 10.06 9.73
N ASN A 37 22.57 10.56 8.51
CA ASN A 37 21.80 11.61 7.85
C ASN A 37 20.84 11.09 6.75
N SER A 38 20.62 9.77 6.65
CA SER A 38 19.60 9.24 5.74
C SER A 38 18.21 9.43 6.34
N GLU A 39 17.47 10.38 5.79
CA GLU A 39 16.07 10.59 6.15
C GLU A 39 15.21 9.53 5.46
N TYR A 40 14.34 8.89 6.24
CA TYR A 40 13.40 7.90 5.76
C TYR A 40 11.99 8.32 6.18
N ASP A 41 11.06 8.28 5.24
CA ASP A 41 9.65 8.17 5.59
C ASP A 41 9.44 6.78 6.20
N ARG A 42 8.95 6.72 7.43
CA ARG A 42 8.63 5.47 8.12
C ARG A 42 7.17 5.45 8.49
N ILE A 43 6.54 4.32 8.25
CA ILE A 43 5.13 4.13 8.55
C ILE A 43 4.87 2.77 9.16
N ARG A 44 3.80 2.71 9.96
CA ARG A 44 3.23 1.50 10.52
C ARG A 44 1.85 1.27 9.92
N PHE A 45 1.60 0.06 9.45
CA PHE A 45 0.28 -0.39 9.03
C PHE A 45 -0.47 -1.00 10.22
N LYS A 46 -1.77 -0.70 10.32
CA LYS A 46 -2.74 -1.32 11.23
C LYS A 46 -3.94 -1.76 10.43
N ILE A 47 -3.97 -3.03 10.05
CA ILE A 47 -4.95 -3.56 9.09
C ILE A 47 -5.90 -4.51 9.83
N PRO A 48 -7.21 -4.26 9.84
CA PRO A 48 -8.18 -5.22 10.36
C PRO A 48 -8.08 -6.56 9.63
N LEU A 49 -7.98 -7.65 10.38
CA LEU A 49 -7.90 -8.98 9.80
C LEU A 49 -9.29 -9.44 9.36
N VAL A 50 -9.40 -9.87 8.11
CA VAL A 50 -10.56 -10.59 7.60
C VAL A 50 -10.27 -12.08 7.72
N ASN A 51 -11.11 -12.82 8.45
CA ASN A 51 -10.90 -14.25 8.73
C ASN A 51 -11.25 -15.13 7.53
N TYR A 52 -10.52 -14.96 6.43
CA TYR A 52 -10.69 -15.70 5.20
C TYR A 52 -9.40 -15.67 4.36
N ASN A 53 -9.14 -16.71 3.57
CA ASN A 53 -7.97 -16.79 2.70
C ASN A 53 -8.35 -16.36 1.27
N PHE A 54 -7.72 -15.30 0.77
CA PHE A 54 -7.92 -14.80 -0.59
C PHE A 54 -6.65 -15.04 -1.42
N ILE A 55 -6.83 -15.28 -2.72
CA ILE A 55 -5.76 -15.44 -3.70
C ILE A 55 -5.65 -14.13 -4.52
N GLY A 56 -4.42 -13.75 -4.92
CA GLY A 56 -4.18 -12.56 -5.75
C GLY A 56 -4.14 -11.22 -5.00
N THR A 57 -4.27 -11.23 -3.66
CA THR A 57 -4.19 -10.00 -2.84
C THR A 57 -2.80 -9.35 -2.88
N GLY A 58 -1.74 -10.14 -3.00
CA GLY A 58 -0.37 -9.64 -3.17
C GLY A 58 -0.18 -8.91 -4.51
N ASP A 59 -0.71 -9.48 -5.60
CA ASP A 59 -0.64 -8.87 -6.94
C ASP A 59 -1.43 -7.56 -6.98
N LEU A 60 -2.63 -7.56 -6.41
CA LEU A 60 -3.46 -6.36 -6.29
C LEU A 60 -2.76 -5.29 -5.44
N PHE A 61 -2.19 -5.66 -4.30
CA PHE A 61 -1.45 -4.74 -3.44
C PHE A 61 -0.26 -4.12 -4.18
N ALA A 62 0.54 -4.92 -4.88
CA ALA A 62 1.70 -4.45 -5.62
C ALA A 62 1.28 -3.48 -6.75
N ALA A 63 0.26 -3.85 -7.53
CA ALA A 63 -0.25 -3.02 -8.62
C ALA A 63 -0.79 -1.67 -8.13
N LEU A 64 -1.60 -1.67 -7.06
CA LEU A 64 -2.12 -0.44 -6.45
C LEU A 64 -1.01 0.41 -5.86
N THR A 65 -0.04 -0.20 -5.19
CA THR A 65 1.10 0.52 -4.58
C THR A 65 1.91 1.24 -5.63
N LEU A 66 2.27 0.56 -6.72
CA LEU A 66 2.97 1.17 -7.84
C LEU A 66 2.15 2.32 -8.44
N ALA A 67 0.86 2.08 -8.72
CA ALA A 67 -0.01 3.09 -9.32
C ALA A 67 -0.15 4.34 -8.44
N ARG A 68 -0.22 4.20 -7.12
CA ARG A 68 -0.35 5.33 -6.18
C ARG A 68 0.97 6.07 -5.98
N LEU A 69 2.09 5.36 -5.78
CA LEU A 69 3.39 6.01 -5.57
C LEU A 69 3.90 6.76 -6.82
N GLU A 70 3.59 6.24 -8.02
CA GLU A 70 4.01 6.86 -9.28
C GLU A 70 2.99 7.84 -9.85
N SER A 71 1.82 8.00 -9.21
CA SER A 71 0.84 9.00 -9.63
C SER A 71 1.42 10.40 -9.49
N LYS A 72 1.37 11.19 -10.58
CA LYS A 72 1.79 12.59 -10.59
C LYS A 72 0.65 13.51 -11.00
N ILE A 73 0.65 14.70 -10.43
CA ILE A 73 -0.22 15.82 -10.82
C ILE A 73 0.64 16.96 -11.37
N GLU A 74 0.07 17.74 -12.26
CA GLU A 74 0.71 18.93 -12.81
C GLU A 74 0.29 20.15 -11.98
N ASN A 75 1.27 20.95 -11.54
CA ASN A 75 0.98 22.22 -10.87
C ASN A 75 0.74 23.34 -11.90
N GLU A 76 0.37 24.53 -11.43
CA GLU A 76 0.13 25.71 -12.26
C GLU A 76 1.33 26.14 -13.13
N ASN A 77 2.53 25.70 -12.79
CA ASN A 77 3.77 25.99 -13.50
C ASN A 77 4.18 24.89 -14.50
N GLY A 78 3.36 23.85 -14.69
CA GLY A 78 3.65 22.72 -15.57
C GLY A 78 4.58 21.65 -14.99
N GLU A 79 4.92 21.73 -13.70
CA GLU A 79 5.80 20.76 -13.05
C GLU A 79 5.00 19.54 -12.57
N ARG A 80 5.55 18.34 -12.81
CA ARG A 80 4.92 17.07 -12.41
C ARG A 80 5.38 16.67 -11.01
N LEU A 81 4.53 16.88 -10.02
CA LEU A 81 4.78 16.53 -8.63
C LEU A 81 4.06 15.23 -8.25
N PRO A 82 4.58 14.46 -7.27
CA PRO A 82 3.86 13.32 -6.72
C PRO A 82 2.46 13.73 -6.26
N LYS A 83 1.45 12.94 -6.64
CA LYS A 83 0.05 13.18 -6.27
C LYS A 83 -0.19 12.94 -4.78
N TYR A 84 0.56 12.01 -4.19
CA TYR A 84 0.36 11.56 -2.82
C TYR A 84 1.70 11.56 -2.06
N SER A 85 1.65 11.82 -0.75
CA SER A 85 2.75 11.49 0.16
C SER A 85 2.92 9.96 0.25
N PHE A 86 4.04 9.49 0.83
CA PHE A 86 4.26 8.05 1.04
C PHE A 86 3.15 7.42 1.89
N LYS A 87 2.78 8.09 2.99
CA LYS A 87 1.70 7.69 3.88
C LYS A 87 0.37 7.66 3.14
N ASP A 88 0.00 8.74 2.45
CA ASP A 88 -1.31 8.86 1.80
C ASP A 88 -1.47 7.85 0.66
N ALA A 89 -0.39 7.58 -0.08
CA ALA A 89 -0.38 6.55 -1.10
C ALA A 89 -0.73 5.18 -0.51
N LEU A 90 -0.06 4.78 0.58
CA LEU A 90 -0.28 3.47 1.21
C LEU A 90 -1.59 3.41 1.99
N GLN A 91 -2.06 4.52 2.55
CA GLN A 91 -3.39 4.63 3.14
C GLN A 91 -4.48 4.41 2.08
N SER A 92 -4.31 5.00 0.89
CA SER A 92 -5.20 4.79 -0.26
C SER A 92 -5.20 3.33 -0.73
N VAL A 93 -4.02 2.71 -0.83
CA VAL A 93 -3.87 1.29 -1.19
C VAL A 93 -4.61 0.40 -0.20
N LEU A 94 -4.35 0.54 1.10
CA LEU A 94 -4.96 -0.32 2.12
C LEU A 94 -6.47 -0.12 2.21
N SER A 95 -6.95 1.10 2.03
CA SER A 95 -8.39 1.38 1.95
C SER A 95 -9.05 0.68 0.77
N THR A 96 -8.40 0.70 -0.39
CA THR A 96 -8.86 -0.03 -1.58
C THR A 96 -8.86 -1.54 -1.34
N MET A 97 -7.78 -2.08 -0.75
CA MET A 97 -7.67 -3.51 -0.42
C MET A 97 -8.81 -3.96 0.50
N GLN A 98 -9.09 -3.20 1.57
CA GLN A 98 -10.18 -3.51 2.50
C GLN A 98 -11.55 -3.47 1.79
N ALA A 99 -11.80 -2.47 0.97
CA ALA A 99 -13.06 -2.39 0.21
C ALA A 99 -13.24 -3.59 -0.74
N VAL A 100 -12.19 -3.98 -1.48
CA VAL A 100 -12.22 -5.13 -2.40
C VAL A 100 -12.45 -6.44 -1.63
N ILE A 101 -11.73 -6.65 -0.53
CA ILE A 101 -11.83 -7.87 0.28
C ILE A 101 -13.24 -7.99 0.89
N LEU A 102 -13.74 -6.94 1.51
CA LEU A 102 -15.07 -6.93 2.13
C LEU A 102 -16.19 -7.11 1.10
N ARG A 103 -16.06 -6.48 -0.08
CA ARG A 103 -17.01 -6.69 -1.19
C ARG A 103 -16.97 -8.14 -1.69
N THR A 104 -15.77 -8.71 -1.82
CA THR A 104 -15.61 -10.10 -2.26
C THR A 104 -16.28 -11.06 -1.29
N LEU A 105 -16.06 -10.89 0.02
CA LEU A 105 -16.72 -11.69 1.05
C LEU A 105 -18.24 -11.55 0.99
N LYS A 106 -18.74 -10.32 0.99
CA LYS A 106 -20.19 -10.03 0.92
C LYS A 106 -20.86 -10.66 -0.30
N MET A 107 -20.21 -10.62 -1.47
CA MET A 107 -20.76 -11.23 -2.67
C MET A 107 -20.68 -12.76 -2.63
N SER A 108 -19.62 -13.32 -2.04
CA SER A 108 -19.46 -14.78 -1.91
C SER A 108 -20.53 -15.43 -1.02
N GLU A 109 -21.05 -14.69 -0.03
CA GLU A 109 -22.13 -15.12 0.86
C GLU A 109 -23.51 -15.11 0.17
N ASN A 110 -23.70 -14.22 -0.81
CA ASN A 110 -24.97 -14.04 -1.51
C ASN A 110 -25.11 -14.91 -2.77
N ASP A 111 -24.03 -15.53 -3.25
CA ASP A 111 -24.07 -16.43 -4.40
C ASP A 111 -24.71 -17.79 -4.01
N ALA A 112 -25.99 -17.95 -4.33
CA ALA A 112 -26.73 -19.21 -4.22
C ALA A 112 -26.47 -20.17 -5.40
N LEU A 113 -25.69 -19.76 -6.40
CA LEU A 113 -25.34 -20.57 -7.56
C LEU A 113 -24.34 -21.69 -7.18
N ASN A 114 -24.45 -22.87 -7.80
CA ASN A 114 -23.54 -24.03 -7.64
C ASN A 114 -22.12 -23.77 -8.20
N ILE A 115 -21.53 -22.63 -7.86
CA ILE A 115 -20.17 -22.24 -8.21
C ILE A 115 -19.23 -22.78 -7.13
N SER A 116 -18.05 -23.26 -7.55
CA SER A 116 -17.02 -23.77 -6.63
C SER A 116 -16.59 -22.69 -5.62
N ASN A 117 -16.18 -23.12 -4.43
CA ASN A 117 -15.76 -22.18 -3.37
C ASN A 117 -14.63 -21.25 -3.84
N VAL A 118 -13.65 -21.79 -4.59
CA VAL A 118 -12.53 -21.02 -5.16
C VAL A 118 -13.04 -19.88 -6.05
N ALA A 119 -13.97 -20.15 -6.96
CA ALA A 119 -14.49 -19.14 -7.86
C ALA A 119 -15.38 -18.09 -7.15
N ARG A 120 -16.02 -18.45 -6.03
CA ARG A 120 -16.80 -17.50 -5.22
C ARG A 120 -15.92 -16.43 -4.58
N ILE A 121 -14.73 -16.82 -4.14
CA ILE A 121 -13.81 -15.98 -3.36
C ILE A 121 -12.78 -15.24 -4.23
N GLU A 122 -12.86 -15.41 -5.55
CA GLU A 122 -12.12 -14.59 -6.51
C GLU A 122 -12.43 -13.12 -6.31
N LEU A 123 -11.36 -12.30 -6.28
CA LEU A 123 -11.45 -10.87 -5.96
C LEU A 123 -12.40 -10.15 -6.92
N LYS A 124 -13.37 -9.43 -6.35
CA LYS A 124 -14.38 -8.68 -7.10
C LYS A 124 -13.84 -7.31 -7.56
N ILE A 125 -12.74 -7.33 -8.31
CA ILE A 125 -12.00 -6.14 -8.75
C ILE A 125 -12.89 -5.24 -9.62
N ILE A 126 -13.58 -5.82 -10.61
CA ILE A 126 -14.46 -5.07 -11.53
C ILE A 126 -15.57 -4.37 -10.75
N GLN A 127 -16.20 -5.07 -9.81
CA GLN A 127 -17.26 -4.52 -8.95
C GLN A 127 -16.73 -3.50 -7.93
N SER A 128 -15.40 -3.40 -7.78
CA SER A 128 -14.72 -2.48 -6.87
C SER A 128 -14.03 -1.33 -7.59
N ILE A 129 -14.33 -1.10 -8.87
CA ILE A 129 -13.63 -0.10 -9.69
C ILE A 129 -13.71 1.31 -9.10
N ASP A 130 -14.83 1.67 -8.48
CA ASP A 130 -15.01 2.99 -7.88
C ASP A 130 -14.13 3.17 -6.65
N ASP A 131 -13.97 2.15 -5.81
CA ASP A 131 -13.04 2.21 -4.66
C ASP A 131 -11.58 2.22 -5.12
N ILE A 132 -11.27 1.52 -6.22
CA ILE A 132 -9.93 1.55 -6.81
C ILE A 132 -9.60 2.95 -7.33
N ARG A 133 -10.56 3.62 -7.94
CA ARG A 133 -10.36 4.98 -8.48
C ARG A 133 -10.35 6.01 -7.36
N ASN A 134 -11.35 5.97 -6.48
CA ASN A 134 -11.67 6.96 -5.47
C ASN A 134 -11.92 6.27 -4.11
N PRO A 135 -10.87 5.77 -3.45
CA PRO A 135 -11.04 5.06 -2.19
C PRO A 135 -11.53 6.00 -1.08
N ILE A 136 -12.51 5.53 -0.32
CA ILE A 136 -12.86 6.16 0.96
C ILE A 136 -11.72 5.88 1.93
N VAL A 137 -10.99 6.93 2.29
CA VAL A 137 -9.76 6.83 3.08
C VAL A 137 -10.10 6.40 4.51
N GLY A 138 -9.64 5.20 4.90
CA GLY A 138 -9.71 4.72 6.29
C GLY A 138 -8.52 5.22 7.12
N ASP A 139 -8.37 4.68 8.33
CA ASP A 139 -7.24 4.94 9.22
C ASP A 139 -6.46 3.63 9.42
N TYR A 140 -5.46 3.40 8.56
CA TYR A 140 -4.70 2.15 8.49
C TYR A 140 -3.19 2.38 8.54
N VAL A 141 -2.72 3.62 8.47
CA VAL A 141 -1.31 3.97 8.32
C VAL A 141 -0.96 5.12 9.24
N GLU A 142 0.04 4.88 10.10
CA GLU A 142 0.59 5.86 11.02
C GLU A 142 2.02 6.20 10.60
N GLU A 143 2.41 7.48 10.69
CA GLU A 143 3.81 7.89 10.60
C GLU A 143 4.56 7.50 11.88
N MET A 144 5.87 7.23 11.74
CA MET A 144 6.74 6.78 12.82
C MET A 144 7.97 7.67 12.98
#